data_AF-A0A4Y1ZI37-F1
#
_entry.id   AF-A0A4Y1ZI37-F1
#
_cell.length_a   1.000
_cell.length_b   1.000
_cell.length_c   1.000
_cell.angle_alpha   90.00
_cell.angle_beta   90.00
_cell.angle_gamma   90.00
#
_symmetry.space_group_name_H-M   'P 1'
#
loop_
_entity.id
_entity.type
_entity.pdbx_description
1 polymer ?
#
loop_
_entity_poly.entity_id
_entity_poly.type
_entity_poly.pdbx_seq_one_letter_code
_entity_poly.pdbx_strand_id
1 'polypeptide(L)'
;MISVGVDIDRLGLMVITGQPKSTSEYIQASSRVGRKYPGVVFTLYNWSRPRDISHYEQFISYHSKFYSYVEATSVTPYSYRCRDKGLRAVIIGLLRQLDSRLYRNSQAKEFTIENRYIDEIKEFIINRCNEIDEIDKENIGEEIDAIFDWWERRIKENPDDLLYQQYKFTPKDKPVLFRSINQDIKNSELIPDSLRDVEAEVDTYYTFWDEEDE
;
A
#
# COMPACT_ATOMS: atom_id res chain seq x y z
N MET A 1 17.86 0.89 -21.08
CA MET A 1 17.08 1.80 -20.21
C MET A 1 17.03 1.13 -18.85
N ILE A 2 17.70 1.68 -17.83
CA ILE A 2 17.68 1.10 -16.47
C ILE A 2 16.35 1.51 -15.82
N SER A 3 15.28 0.92 -16.34
CA SER A 3 13.92 1.42 -16.22
C SER A 3 13.33 1.27 -14.82
N VAL A 4 13.82 0.32 -14.01
CA VAL A 4 13.43 0.07 -12.61
C VAL A 4 14.47 -0.83 -11.93
N GLY A 5 14.60 -0.77 -10.59
CA GLY A 5 15.19 -1.85 -9.78
C GLY A 5 16.72 -1.87 -9.54
N VAL A 6 17.49 -0.90 -10.02
CA VAL A 6 18.92 -0.77 -9.67
C VAL A 6 19.11 0.47 -8.82
N ASP A 7 19.28 0.26 -7.50
CA ASP A 7 19.53 1.33 -6.54
C ASP A 7 21.00 1.74 -6.61
N ILE A 8 21.27 2.94 -7.11
CA ILE A 8 22.62 3.49 -7.23
C ILE A 8 22.64 4.80 -6.44
N ASP A 9 23.14 4.73 -5.21
CA ASP A 9 23.22 5.87 -4.28
C ASP A 9 24.18 6.99 -4.73
N ARG A 10 24.93 6.79 -5.81
CA ARG A 10 26.17 7.54 -6.12
C ARG A 10 26.13 8.36 -7.42
N LEU A 11 24.98 8.72 -7.96
CA LEU A 11 24.92 9.56 -9.16
C LEU A 11 24.96 11.06 -8.80
N GLY A 12 26.06 11.73 -9.14
CA GLY A 12 26.19 13.20 -9.05
C GLY A 12 25.89 13.93 -10.36
N LEU A 13 25.82 13.21 -11.48
CA LEU A 13 25.57 13.75 -12.81
C LEU A 13 24.74 12.76 -13.62
N MET A 14 23.71 13.26 -14.32
CA MET A 14 22.93 12.48 -15.28
C MET A 14 22.69 13.29 -16.54
N VAL A 15 22.71 12.61 -17.69
CA VAL A 15 22.29 13.16 -18.97
C VAL A 15 21.10 12.35 -19.47
N ILE A 16 19.97 13.01 -19.67
CA ILE A 16 18.73 12.45 -20.20
C ILE A 16 18.65 12.84 -21.67
N THR A 17 18.72 11.87 -22.58
CA THR A 17 18.70 12.08 -24.03
C THR A 17 17.29 11.87 -24.60
N GLY A 18 16.64 12.96 -24.93
CA GLY A 18 15.24 13.04 -25.35
C GLY A 18 14.27 12.93 -24.18
N GLN A 19 12.99 13.24 -24.41
CA GLN A 19 11.98 13.04 -23.38
C GLN A 19 11.67 11.53 -23.24
N PRO A 20 11.72 10.94 -22.02
CA PRO A 20 11.24 9.59 -21.77
C PRO A 20 9.78 9.38 -22.19
N LYS A 21 9.35 8.13 -22.33
CA LYS A 21 8.00 7.85 -22.83
C LYS A 21 6.93 8.35 -21.87
N SER A 22 7.20 8.29 -20.57
CA SER A 22 6.31 8.73 -19.52
C SER A 22 6.99 9.73 -18.57
N THR A 23 6.19 10.63 -17.99
CA THR A 23 6.66 11.53 -16.92
C THR A 23 7.07 10.74 -15.69
N SER A 24 6.35 9.64 -15.40
CA SER A 24 6.71 8.72 -14.31
C SER A 24 8.15 8.20 -14.45
N GLU A 25 8.53 7.76 -15.65
CA GLU A 25 9.88 7.27 -15.94
C GLU A 25 10.92 8.39 -15.83
N TYR A 26 10.61 9.59 -16.31
CA TYR A 26 11.47 10.77 -16.18
C TYR A 26 11.79 11.09 -14.71
N ILE A 27 10.79 11.07 -13.83
CA ILE A 27 10.96 11.29 -12.39
C ILE A 27 11.80 10.17 -11.77
N GLN A 28 11.48 8.92 -12.08
CA GLN A 28 12.20 7.77 -11.53
C GLN A 28 13.66 7.73 -11.96
N ALA A 29 13.99 8.21 -13.16
CA ALA A 29 15.35 8.34 -13.63
C ALA A 29 16.06 9.52 -12.95
N SER A 30 15.50 10.73 -13.06
CA SER A 30 16.14 11.95 -12.55
C SER A 30 16.31 11.98 -11.02
N SER A 31 15.38 11.38 -10.27
CA SER A 31 15.44 11.28 -8.80
C SER A 31 16.57 10.39 -8.26
N ARG A 32 17.31 9.69 -9.12
CA ARG A 32 18.52 8.95 -8.72
C ARG A 32 19.74 9.86 -8.55
N VAL A 33 19.68 11.09 -9.07
CA VAL A 33 20.76 12.07 -8.94
C VAL A 33 20.53 12.96 -7.73
N GLY A 34 21.59 13.25 -6.98
CA GLY A 34 21.54 14.28 -5.95
C GLY A 34 21.09 13.81 -4.55
N ARG A 35 20.98 12.50 -4.29
CA ARG A 35 20.46 11.95 -3.02
C ARG A 35 21.35 12.21 -1.80
N LYS A 36 22.67 12.10 -1.97
CA LYS A 36 23.67 12.26 -0.88
C LYS A 36 24.43 13.59 -0.95
N TYR A 37 24.71 14.06 -2.16
CA TYR A 37 25.41 15.30 -2.46
C TYR A 37 24.69 16.02 -3.59
N PRO A 38 24.82 17.34 -3.75
CA PRO A 38 24.23 18.05 -4.88
C PRO A 38 24.58 17.38 -6.21
N GLY A 39 23.58 17.21 -7.07
CA GLY A 39 23.76 16.59 -8.37
C GLY A 39 23.15 17.42 -9.48
N VAL A 40 23.62 17.20 -10.71
CA VAL A 40 23.20 17.96 -11.89
C VAL A 40 22.58 17.01 -12.90
N VAL A 41 21.46 17.40 -13.49
CA VAL A 41 20.80 16.67 -14.57
C VAL A 41 20.76 17.55 -15.82
N PHE A 42 21.29 17.04 -16.92
CA PHE A 42 21.19 17.67 -18.24
C PHE A 42 20.13 16.95 -19.08
N THR A 43 19.14 17.68 -19.56
CA THR A 43 18.12 17.17 -20.49
C THR A 43 18.44 17.63 -21.91
N LEU A 44 18.75 16.69 -22.80
CA LEU A 44 19.11 16.94 -24.19
C LEU A 44 17.95 16.56 -25.11
N TYR A 45 17.18 17.52 -25.58
CA TYR A 45 16.03 17.29 -26.46
C TYR A 45 16.42 17.19 -27.94
N ASN A 46 15.76 16.30 -28.68
CA ASN A 46 16.00 16.14 -30.11
C ASN A 46 15.08 17.06 -30.95
N TRP A 47 15.68 18.01 -31.67
CA TRP A 47 14.97 18.97 -32.53
C TRP A 47 14.14 18.33 -33.66
N SER A 48 14.48 17.10 -34.08
CA SER A 48 13.70 16.37 -35.11
C SER A 48 12.40 15.76 -34.57
N ARG A 49 12.20 15.74 -33.24
CA ARG A 49 11.03 15.13 -32.60
C ARG A 49 10.09 16.22 -32.06
N PRO A 50 8.88 16.36 -32.61
CA PRO A 50 7.91 17.37 -32.14
C PRO A 50 7.61 17.30 -30.63
N ARG A 51 7.61 16.08 -30.06
CA ARG A 51 7.42 15.88 -28.61
C ARG A 51 8.53 16.54 -27.79
N ASP A 52 9.78 16.32 -28.18
CA ASP A 52 10.94 16.87 -27.49
C ASP A 52 10.99 18.39 -27.62
N ILE A 53 10.59 18.93 -28.77
CA ILE A 53 10.42 20.39 -28.97
C ILE A 53 9.38 20.95 -27.98
N SER A 54 8.20 20.33 -27.88
CA SER A 54 7.15 20.78 -26.96
C SER A 54 7.62 20.80 -25.50
N HIS A 55 8.34 19.75 -25.06
CA HIS A 55 8.93 19.72 -23.72
C HIS A 55 10.03 20.76 -23.52
N TYR A 56 10.84 21.04 -24.55
CA TYR A 56 11.84 22.10 -24.51
C TYR A 56 11.18 23.49 -24.37
N GLU A 57 10.17 23.79 -25.18
CA GLU A 57 9.44 25.05 -25.14
C GLU A 57 8.73 25.27 -23.79
N GLN A 58 8.22 24.20 -23.19
CA GLN A 58 7.50 24.23 -21.93
C GLN A 58 8.39 23.93 -20.71
N PHE A 59 9.71 23.84 -20.87
CA PHE A 59 10.62 23.23 -19.88
C PHE A 59 10.42 23.73 -18.44
N ILE A 60 10.39 25.05 -18.23
CA ILE A 60 10.22 25.66 -16.90
C ILE A 60 8.83 25.33 -16.35
N SER A 61 7.79 25.50 -17.16
CA SER A 61 6.41 25.26 -16.73
C SER A 61 6.18 23.77 -16.40
N TYR A 62 6.76 22.87 -17.19
CA TYR A 62 6.72 21.42 -16.97
C TYR A 62 7.43 21.09 -15.65
N HIS A 63 8.66 21.55 -15.43
CA HIS A 63 9.42 21.28 -14.20
C HIS A 63 8.86 21.98 -12.95
N SER A 64 8.03 23.02 -13.09
CA SER A 64 7.35 23.62 -11.94
C SER A 64 6.20 22.74 -11.40
N LYS A 65 5.65 21.85 -12.24
CA LYS A 65 4.49 21.01 -11.90
C LYS A 65 4.57 19.59 -12.46
N PHE A 66 5.78 19.04 -12.64
CA PHE A 66 5.96 17.78 -13.37
C PHE A 66 5.19 16.60 -12.75
N TYR A 67 4.95 16.62 -11.43
CA TYR A 67 4.07 15.64 -10.76
C TYR A 67 2.63 15.63 -11.26
N SER A 68 2.07 16.76 -11.76
CA SER A 68 0.71 16.79 -12.31
C SER A 68 0.60 16.14 -13.69
N TYR A 69 1.74 15.90 -14.35
CA TYR A 69 1.83 15.24 -15.65
C TYR A 69 2.12 13.74 -15.54
N VAL A 70 2.26 13.22 -14.31
CA VAL A 70 2.33 11.78 -14.04
C VAL A 70 1.04 11.15 -14.56
N GLU A 71 1.21 10.20 -15.46
CA GLU A 71 0.10 9.52 -16.11
C GLU A 71 -0.74 8.83 -15.04
N ALA A 72 -2.05 9.11 -15.04
CA ALA A 72 -2.98 8.34 -14.24
C ALA A 72 -2.90 6.88 -14.72
N THR A 73 -2.36 6.01 -13.88
CA THR A 73 -2.46 4.57 -14.12
C THR A 73 -3.93 4.23 -13.95
N SER A 74 -4.52 3.54 -14.93
CA SER A 74 -5.92 3.09 -14.82
C SER A 74 -6.03 2.19 -13.58
N VAL A 75 -6.64 2.71 -12.53
CA VAL A 75 -7.02 1.94 -11.36
C VAL A 75 -8.48 1.57 -11.51
N THR A 76 -8.81 0.30 -11.35
CA THR A 76 -10.20 -0.14 -11.22
C THR A 76 -10.59 0.07 -9.76
N PRO A 77 -11.42 1.08 -9.42
CA PRO A 77 -11.85 1.31 -8.05
C PRO A 77 -12.54 0.05 -7.53
N TYR A 78 -12.37 -0.23 -6.23
CA TYR A 78 -12.99 -1.40 -5.58
C TYR A 78 -12.71 -2.74 -6.28
N SER A 79 -11.61 -2.89 -7.01
CA SER A 79 -11.23 -4.21 -7.54
C SER A 79 -11.23 -5.28 -6.44
N TYR A 80 -11.65 -6.50 -6.76
CA TYR A 80 -11.78 -7.59 -5.79
C TYR A 80 -10.54 -7.76 -4.91
N ARG A 81 -9.33 -7.67 -5.50
CA ARG A 81 -8.06 -7.76 -4.76
C ARG A 81 -7.81 -6.59 -3.80
N CYS A 82 -8.29 -5.40 -4.13
CA CYS A 82 -8.19 -4.25 -3.23
C CYS A 82 -9.13 -4.44 -2.02
N ARG A 83 -10.36 -4.92 -2.26
CA ARG A 83 -11.33 -5.21 -1.19
C ARG A 83 -10.83 -6.32 -0.28
N ASP A 84 -10.35 -7.43 -0.85
CA ASP A 84 -9.76 -8.57 -0.14
C ASP A 84 -8.66 -8.12 0.86
N LYS A 85 -7.80 -7.18 0.43
CA LYS A 85 -6.69 -6.67 1.26
C LYS A 85 -7.08 -5.55 2.23
N GLY A 86 -8.05 -4.70 1.86
CA GLY A 86 -8.27 -3.41 2.54
C GLY A 86 -9.61 -3.27 3.26
N LEU A 87 -10.67 -3.94 2.80
CA LEU A 87 -12.03 -3.71 3.27
C LEU A 87 -12.18 -4.02 4.76
N ARG A 88 -11.55 -5.11 5.22
CA ARG A 88 -11.50 -5.50 6.65
C ARG A 88 -10.90 -4.43 7.53
N ALA A 89 -9.78 -3.84 7.10
CA ALA A 89 -9.09 -2.79 7.84
C ALA A 89 -9.97 -1.54 7.97
N VAL A 90 -10.67 -1.17 6.89
CA VAL A 90 -11.59 -0.03 6.86
C VAL A 90 -12.76 -0.25 7.82
N ILE A 91 -13.47 -1.38 7.71
CA ILE A 91 -14.64 -1.70 8.54
C ILE A 91 -14.26 -1.73 10.03
N ILE A 92 -13.18 -2.45 10.36
CA ILE A 92 -12.76 -2.62 11.74
C ILE A 92 -12.20 -1.31 12.30
N GLY A 93 -11.48 -0.53 11.48
CA GLY A 93 -11.03 0.81 11.83
C GLY A 93 -12.17 1.77 12.13
N LEU A 94 -13.23 1.77 11.31
CA LEU A 94 -14.43 2.57 11.55
C LEU A 94 -15.13 2.17 12.85
N LEU A 95 -15.34 0.87 13.10
CA LEU A 95 -15.93 0.40 14.36
C LEU A 95 -15.10 0.79 15.57
N ARG A 96 -13.77 0.67 15.50
CA ARG A 96 -12.86 1.07 16.60
C ARG A 96 -12.91 2.57 16.89
N GLN A 97 -13.21 3.38 15.88
CA GLN A 97 -13.32 4.83 16.02
C GLN A 97 -14.70 5.26 16.54
N LEU A 98 -15.77 4.54 16.18
CA LEU A 98 -17.14 4.85 16.55
C LEU A 98 -17.55 4.27 17.91
N ASP A 99 -17.05 3.07 18.25
CA ASP A 99 -17.34 2.39 19.51
C ASP A 99 -16.14 2.46 20.46
N SER A 100 -16.26 3.29 21.49
CA SER A 100 -15.23 3.43 22.54
C SER A 100 -14.88 2.13 23.25
N ARG A 101 -15.77 1.12 23.21
CA ARG A 101 -15.51 -0.20 23.80
C ARG A 101 -14.50 -1.02 22.99
N LEU A 102 -14.27 -0.69 21.72
CA LEU A 102 -13.41 -1.41 20.78
C LEU A 102 -12.06 -0.71 20.53
N TYR A 103 -11.80 0.41 21.20
CA TYR A 103 -10.67 1.28 20.89
C TYR A 103 -9.29 0.61 21.06
N ARG A 104 -9.07 -0.08 22.19
CA ARG A 104 -7.77 -0.64 22.59
C ARG A 104 -7.47 -1.96 21.89
N ASN A 105 -6.17 -2.28 21.76
CA ASN A 105 -5.73 -3.54 21.15
C ASN A 105 -6.36 -4.79 21.78
N SER A 106 -6.57 -4.78 23.10
CA SER A 106 -7.13 -5.89 23.88
C SER A 106 -8.65 -5.99 23.87
N GLN A 107 -9.32 -5.07 23.19
CA GLN A 107 -10.78 -4.98 23.16
C GLN A 107 -11.38 -5.61 21.90
N ALA A 108 -10.58 -6.28 21.08
CA ALA A 108 -11.06 -7.01 19.90
C ALA A 108 -12.12 -8.07 20.25
N LYS A 109 -12.05 -8.64 21.46
CA LYS A 109 -13.02 -9.60 22.00
C LYS A 109 -14.37 -9.01 22.40
N GLU A 110 -14.47 -7.69 22.57
CA GLU A 110 -15.68 -7.02 23.07
C GLU A 110 -16.70 -6.73 21.94
N PHE A 111 -16.40 -7.16 20.71
CA PHE A 111 -17.28 -7.00 19.57
C PHE A 111 -18.49 -7.95 19.63
N THR A 112 -19.62 -7.48 19.10
CA THR A 112 -20.93 -8.15 19.08
C THR A 112 -21.61 -7.81 17.76
N ILE A 113 -22.33 -8.78 17.19
CA ILE A 113 -23.07 -8.60 15.93
C ILE A 113 -24.24 -7.62 16.07
N GLU A 114 -24.71 -7.37 17.30
CA GLU A 114 -25.74 -6.39 17.62
C GLU A 114 -25.16 -4.96 17.78
N ASN A 115 -23.94 -4.70 17.32
CA ASN A 115 -23.35 -3.37 17.42
C ASN A 115 -24.13 -2.35 16.58
N ARG A 116 -24.64 -1.31 17.23
CA ARG A 116 -25.48 -0.26 16.62
C ARG A 116 -24.87 0.45 15.40
N TYR A 117 -23.54 0.41 15.24
CA TYR A 117 -22.84 1.08 14.15
C TYR A 117 -22.67 0.19 12.90
N ILE A 118 -23.03 -1.10 12.96
CA ILE A 118 -22.87 -2.03 11.83
C ILE A 118 -23.66 -1.55 10.61
N ASP A 119 -24.95 -1.26 10.79
CA ASP A 119 -25.82 -0.79 9.70
C ASP A 119 -25.34 0.55 9.13
N GLU A 120 -24.92 1.48 9.99
CA GLU A 120 -24.39 2.78 9.59
C GLU A 120 -23.10 2.64 8.74
N ILE A 121 -22.17 1.77 9.15
CA ILE A 121 -20.93 1.51 8.40
C ILE A 121 -21.24 0.83 7.06
N LYS A 122 -22.16 -0.15 7.07
CA LYS A 122 -22.55 -0.88 5.85
C LYS A 122 -23.18 0.07 4.84
N GLU A 123 -24.12 0.90 5.27
CA GLU A 123 -24.77 1.90 4.43
C GLU A 123 -23.76 2.94 3.92
N PHE A 124 -22.86 3.43 4.78
CA PHE A 124 -21.81 4.37 4.38
C PHE A 124 -20.92 3.82 3.26
N ILE A 125 -20.43 2.58 3.41
CA ILE A 125 -19.55 1.96 2.41
C ILE A 125 -20.30 1.72 1.10
N ILE A 126 -21.53 1.18 1.15
CA ILE A 126 -22.35 0.92 -0.05
C ILE A 126 -22.66 2.23 -0.78
N ASN A 127 -23.03 3.29 -0.06
CA ASN A 127 -23.29 4.60 -0.66
C ASN A 127 -22.03 5.17 -1.32
N ARG A 128 -20.87 5.03 -0.68
CA ARG A 128 -19.60 5.48 -1.25
C ARG A 128 -19.22 4.73 -2.54
N CYS A 129 -19.49 3.42 -2.59
CA CYS A 129 -19.29 2.64 -3.82
C CYS A 129 -20.14 3.20 -4.97
N ASN A 130 -21.42 3.50 -4.70
CA ASN A 130 -22.36 4.00 -5.69
C ASN A 130 -21.99 5.37 -6.28
N GLU A 131 -21.30 6.22 -5.51
CA GLU A 131 -20.82 7.51 -6.00
C GLU A 131 -19.65 7.38 -6.98
N ILE A 132 -18.88 6.29 -6.89
CA ILE A 132 -17.64 6.13 -7.64
C ILE A 132 -17.90 5.37 -8.95
N ASP A 133 -18.62 4.25 -8.88
CA ASP A 133 -18.87 3.39 -10.04
C ASP A 133 -20.12 2.53 -9.81
N GLU A 134 -20.75 2.04 -10.89
CA GLU A 134 -21.89 1.10 -10.83
C GLU A 134 -21.39 -0.31 -10.46
N ILE A 135 -20.83 -0.44 -9.26
CA ILE A 135 -20.30 -1.70 -8.76
C ILE A 135 -21.44 -2.60 -8.31
N ASP A 136 -21.28 -3.89 -8.54
CA ASP A 136 -22.19 -4.93 -8.08
C ASP A 136 -22.35 -4.87 -6.54
N LYS A 137 -23.52 -4.39 -6.11
CA LYS A 137 -23.85 -4.08 -4.71
C LYS A 137 -24.02 -5.33 -3.86
N GLU A 138 -24.56 -6.39 -4.46
CA GLU A 138 -24.88 -7.64 -3.75
C GLU A 138 -23.60 -8.25 -3.20
N ASN A 139 -22.53 -8.21 -4.00
CA ASN A 139 -21.22 -8.76 -3.62
C ASN A 139 -20.58 -8.04 -2.43
N ILE A 140 -20.67 -6.70 -2.36
CA ILE A 140 -20.01 -5.93 -1.28
C ILE A 140 -20.76 -6.06 0.05
N GLY A 141 -22.09 -6.05 0.02
CA GLY A 141 -22.90 -6.24 1.22
C GLY A 141 -22.62 -7.58 1.89
N GLU A 142 -22.56 -8.64 1.09
CA GLU A 142 -22.20 -9.99 1.54
C GLU A 142 -20.76 -10.07 2.06
N GLU A 143 -19.80 -9.41 1.41
CA GLU A 143 -18.42 -9.31 1.89
C GLU A 143 -18.35 -8.63 3.27
N ILE A 144 -19.11 -7.55 3.49
CA ILE A 144 -19.15 -6.84 4.77
C ILE A 144 -19.71 -7.76 5.88
N ASP A 145 -20.82 -8.45 5.59
CA ASP A 145 -21.44 -9.38 6.55
C ASP A 145 -20.49 -10.54 6.89
N ALA A 146 -19.83 -11.10 5.88
CA ALA A 146 -18.84 -12.16 6.07
C ALA A 146 -17.65 -11.72 6.95
N ILE A 147 -17.28 -10.44 6.94
CA ILE A 147 -16.22 -9.89 7.79
C ILE A 147 -16.68 -9.84 9.26
N PHE A 148 -17.93 -9.43 9.52
CA PHE A 148 -18.47 -9.43 10.88
C PHE A 148 -18.66 -10.86 11.41
N ASP A 149 -19.17 -11.77 10.60
CA ASP A 149 -19.31 -13.20 10.95
C ASP A 149 -17.94 -13.84 11.22
N TRP A 150 -16.93 -13.50 10.41
CA TRP A 150 -15.56 -13.92 10.64
C TRP A 150 -15.04 -13.44 11.99
N TRP A 151 -15.24 -12.16 12.33
CA TRP A 151 -14.78 -11.61 13.60
C TRP A 151 -15.51 -12.28 14.78
N GLU A 152 -16.83 -12.42 14.71
CA GLU A 152 -17.61 -13.09 15.76
C GLU A 152 -17.14 -14.54 15.99
N ARG A 153 -16.86 -15.28 14.90
CA ARG A 153 -16.28 -16.63 15.00
C ARG A 153 -14.89 -16.63 15.66
N ARG A 154 -14.03 -15.64 15.35
CA ARG A 154 -12.71 -15.52 15.99
C ARG A 154 -12.82 -15.27 17.50
N ILE A 155 -13.85 -14.54 17.93
CA ILE A 155 -14.16 -14.35 19.36
C ILE A 155 -14.63 -15.66 19.98
N LYS A 156 -15.53 -16.40 19.33
CA LYS A 156 -16.00 -17.72 19.81
C LYS A 156 -14.84 -18.72 19.96
N GLU A 157 -13.86 -18.68 19.06
CA GLU A 157 -12.63 -19.49 19.15
C GLU A 157 -11.71 -19.05 20.31
N ASN A 158 -11.69 -17.75 20.67
CA ASN A 158 -10.74 -17.15 21.62
C ASN A 158 -11.42 -16.08 22.50
N PRO A 159 -12.33 -16.45 23.42
CA PRO A 159 -13.21 -15.50 24.08
C PRO A 159 -12.48 -14.53 25.02
N ASP A 160 -11.42 -14.98 25.68
CA ASP A 160 -10.79 -14.19 26.75
C ASP A 160 -9.60 -13.34 26.28
N ASP A 161 -8.97 -13.72 25.16
CA ASP A 161 -7.59 -13.33 24.86
C ASP A 161 -7.38 -12.73 23.45
N LEU A 162 -8.44 -12.56 22.67
CA LEU A 162 -8.33 -12.04 21.30
C LEU A 162 -7.90 -10.57 21.27
N LEU A 163 -6.81 -10.31 20.54
CA LEU A 163 -6.26 -8.97 20.29
C LEU A 163 -6.45 -8.56 18.81
N TYR A 164 -6.35 -7.27 18.49
CA TYR A 164 -6.34 -6.85 17.08
C TYR A 164 -5.05 -7.25 16.37
N GLN A 165 -3.90 -6.87 16.92
CA GLN A 165 -2.58 -7.09 16.30
C GLN A 165 -1.52 -7.42 17.37
N GLN A 166 -0.46 -8.09 16.94
CA GLN A 166 0.72 -8.36 17.76
C GLN A 166 1.71 -7.19 17.67
N TYR A 167 1.99 -6.54 18.80
CA TYR A 167 3.05 -5.55 18.94
C TYR A 167 4.31 -6.17 19.55
N LYS A 168 5.42 -5.42 19.53
CA LYS A 168 6.75 -5.89 20.00
C LYS A 168 6.77 -6.50 21.41
N PHE A 169 5.90 -6.03 22.30
CA PHE A 169 5.82 -6.49 23.70
C PHE A 169 4.61 -7.41 23.95
N THR A 170 3.83 -7.75 22.93
CA THR A 170 2.72 -8.68 23.06
C THR A 170 3.26 -10.11 23.12
N PRO A 171 2.79 -10.97 24.05
CA PRO A 171 3.16 -12.38 24.08
C PRO A 171 2.86 -13.08 22.75
N LYS A 172 3.79 -13.93 22.29
CA LYS A 172 3.71 -14.55 20.95
C LYS A 172 2.59 -15.57 20.80
N ASP A 173 2.08 -16.07 21.91
CA ASP A 173 1.02 -17.08 22.05
C ASP A 173 -0.38 -16.48 21.98
N LYS A 174 -0.54 -15.15 22.10
CA LYS A 174 -1.86 -14.51 22.07
C LYS A 174 -2.48 -14.55 20.67
N PRO A 175 -3.76 -14.95 20.54
CA PRO A 175 -4.46 -14.92 19.27
C PRO A 175 -4.73 -13.48 18.84
N VAL A 176 -4.48 -13.18 17.56
CA VAL A 176 -4.73 -11.87 16.96
C VAL A 176 -5.68 -11.98 15.77
N LEU A 177 -6.36 -10.89 15.45
CA LEU A 177 -7.16 -10.76 14.23
C LEU A 177 -6.28 -10.54 13.00
N PHE A 178 -5.24 -9.71 13.12
CA PHE A 178 -4.42 -9.26 12.01
C PHE A 178 -2.94 -9.55 12.22
N ARG A 179 -2.25 -9.78 11.11
CA ARG A 179 -0.80 -9.84 11.01
C ARG A 179 -0.29 -8.90 9.93
N SER A 180 0.90 -8.35 10.17
CA SER A 180 1.68 -7.63 9.16
C SER A 180 2.29 -8.62 8.14
N ILE A 181 2.80 -8.11 7.03
CA ILE A 181 3.38 -8.93 5.94
C ILE A 181 4.59 -9.74 6.40
N ASN A 182 5.37 -9.19 7.34
CA ASN A 182 6.57 -9.82 7.91
C ASN A 182 6.26 -10.67 9.16
N GLN A 183 4.98 -10.83 9.53
CA GLN A 183 4.56 -11.65 10.66
C GLN A 183 3.95 -12.96 10.16
N ASP A 184 4.42 -14.08 10.70
CA ASP A 184 3.81 -15.40 10.51
C ASP A 184 3.03 -15.80 11.76
N ILE A 185 1.74 -15.45 11.76
CA ILE A 185 0.82 -15.74 12.87
C ILE A 185 -0.34 -16.55 12.30
N LYS A 186 -0.49 -17.79 12.78
CA LYS A 186 -1.57 -18.68 12.35
C LYS A 186 -2.95 -18.10 12.68
N ASN A 187 -3.91 -18.40 11.82
CA ASN A 187 -5.32 -17.98 11.95
C ASN A 187 -5.51 -16.47 12.08
N SER A 188 -4.62 -15.66 11.49
CA SER A 188 -4.75 -14.22 11.43
C SER A 188 -4.74 -13.72 9.99
N GLU A 189 -5.48 -12.64 9.75
CA GLU A 189 -5.63 -12.07 8.42
C GLU A 189 -4.47 -11.14 8.09
N LEU A 190 -3.96 -11.21 6.86
CA LEU A 190 -2.92 -10.30 6.41
C LEU A 190 -3.55 -8.92 6.13
N ILE A 191 -3.22 -7.93 6.97
CA ILE A 191 -3.54 -6.53 6.70
C ILE A 191 -2.21 -5.77 6.62
N PRO A 192 -1.86 -5.22 5.45
CA PRO A 192 -0.60 -4.51 5.30
C PRO A 192 -0.62 -3.22 6.13
N ASP A 193 0.47 -2.96 6.85
CA ASP A 193 0.64 -1.70 7.59
C ASP A 193 0.81 -0.51 6.63
N SER A 194 1.27 -0.78 5.40
CA SER A 194 1.46 0.20 4.33
C SER A 194 1.17 -0.42 2.96
N LEU A 195 0.52 0.34 2.08
CA LEU A 195 0.30 -0.06 0.68
C LEU A 195 1.60 -0.16 -0.16
N ARG A 196 2.74 0.26 0.40
CA ARG A 196 4.08 0.05 -0.18
C ARG A 196 4.67 -1.31 0.15
N ASP A 197 4.15 -1.97 1.18
CA ASP A 197 4.65 -3.26 1.66
C ASP A 197 3.92 -4.35 0.86
N VAL A 198 4.30 -4.47 -0.42
CA VAL A 198 3.67 -5.40 -1.36
C VAL A 198 4.31 -6.80 -1.28
N GLU A 199 5.54 -6.87 -0.78
CA GLU A 199 6.36 -8.08 -0.67
C GLU A 199 6.95 -8.20 0.74
N ALA A 200 7.06 -9.44 1.24
CA ALA A 200 7.72 -9.70 2.50
C ALA A 200 9.24 -9.50 2.38
N GLU A 201 9.87 -9.08 3.46
CA GLU A 201 11.33 -9.05 3.53
C GLU A 201 11.89 -10.48 3.45
N VAL A 202 12.94 -10.67 2.65
CA VAL A 202 13.65 -11.95 2.53
C VAL A 202 15.03 -11.81 3.14
N ASP A 203 15.35 -12.65 4.12
CA ASP A 203 16.68 -12.69 4.72
C ASP A 203 17.72 -13.08 3.66
N THR A 204 18.70 -12.19 3.44
CA THR A 204 19.81 -12.45 2.52
C THR A 204 21.02 -12.89 3.32
N TYR A 205 21.50 -14.11 3.07
CA TYR A 205 22.71 -14.65 3.67
C TYR A 205 23.88 -14.48 2.70
N TYR A 206 24.94 -13.79 3.15
CA TYR A 206 26.19 -13.70 2.39
C TYR A 206 27.22 -14.63 3.03
N THR A 207 27.73 -15.60 2.26
CA THR A 207 28.87 -16.42 2.67
C THR A 207 30.12 -15.91 1.96
N PHE A 208 31.18 -15.70 2.72
CA PHE A 208 32.52 -15.55 2.15
C PHE A 208 33.00 -16.96 1.80
N TRP A 209 33.45 -17.15 0.56
CA TRP A 209 34.10 -18.38 0.12
C TRP A 209 35.59 -18.07 0.08
N ASP A 210 36.33 -18.47 1.12
CA ASP A 210 37.78 -18.36 1.13
C ASP A 210 38.33 -19.54 0.31
N GLU A 211 38.91 -19.25 -0.86
CA GLU A 211 39.71 -20.18 -1.64
C GLU A 211 41.10 -20.33 -1.00
N GLU A 212 41.18 -20.99 0.15
CA GLU A 212 42.45 -21.50 0.69
C GLU A 212 42.27 -22.95 1.14
N ASP A 213 42.23 -23.87 0.18
CA ASP A 213 42.57 -25.29 0.36
C ASP A 213 42.82 -25.92 -1.03
N GLU A 214 44.00 -25.63 -1.62
CA GLU A 214 44.69 -26.50 -2.59
C GLU A 214 46.10 -26.83 -2.10
#